data_AF-A0A947K779-F1
#
_entry.id   AF-A0A947K779-F1
#
_cell.length_a   1.000
_cell.length_b   1.000
_cell.length_c   1.000
_cell.angle_alpha   90.00
_cell.angle_beta   90.00
_cell.angle_gamma   90.00
#
_symmetry.space_group_name_H-M   'P 1'
#
loop_
_entity.id
_entity.type
_entity.pdbx_description
1 polymer ?
#
loop_
_entity_poly.entity_id
_entity_poly.type
_entity_poly.pdbx_seq_one_letter_code
_entity_poly.pdbx_strand_id
1 'polypeptide(L)'
;GMDEWQLLNMPVKKALDLIDKVKAGKKFDEVRAKTVRGVGAEGGKLGKLLVPQSRHYSWAKAADILGIGNENLISIQVKDNFRMDLKVLKDTIDGFIAKKIPVLGVVSVVGTTEEGAVDEVHEVAKLRAEYEKKGIAFYYHIDGAYGGYCRAIFLDENDKFMDHHKMKEKLHQEGILHKDINWPTKEVYEAYKAFPEADSISIDPHKMGYVPYAAGAVVMKDRRILDLISYFAAYVFEKGGDPMLLGSYILEGSKAGATAAAVWAAHNVIPLNITGYGRIIGRSIEGAQRFYWSLKASQPFEVNGKKYEVHPLTKPDFNIVDFAFNAVGNTDLAKMDDLNEKLYELSSYNAGPVYANDWITSKTSLDTDAYGDAPASFVKVLGIPKEQWDKQKSVYVLRSCVLSPWLIKNTTYEEYWGTFLKIMKEKIGKIMGK
;
A
#
# COMPACT_ATOMS: atom_id res chain seq x y z
N GLY A 1 -3.48 40.63 0.14
CA GLY A 1 -4.67 40.52 -0.71
C GLY A 1 -4.68 39.21 -1.45
N MET A 2 -4.68 38.08 -0.74
CA MET A 2 -5.08 36.79 -1.32
C MET A 2 -6.54 36.57 -0.92
N ASP A 3 -7.38 36.08 -1.83
CA ASP A 3 -8.74 35.68 -1.51
C ASP A 3 -8.77 34.31 -0.80
N GLU A 4 -9.95 33.92 -0.29
CA GLU A 4 -10.10 32.65 0.44
C GLU A 4 -9.73 31.43 -0.42
N TRP A 5 -10.09 31.44 -1.71
CA TRP A 5 -9.76 30.34 -2.64
C TRP A 5 -8.25 30.19 -2.82
N GLN A 6 -7.53 31.30 -2.98
CA GLN A 6 -6.08 31.34 -3.07
C GLN A 6 -5.39 30.91 -1.78
N LEU A 7 -6.00 31.19 -0.61
CA LEU A 7 -5.49 30.74 0.68
C LEU A 7 -5.66 29.22 0.85
N LEU A 8 -6.81 28.67 0.46
CA LEU A 8 -7.11 27.23 0.51
C LEU A 8 -6.30 26.41 -0.51
N ASN A 9 -5.72 27.06 -1.52
CA ASN A 9 -4.86 26.45 -2.54
C ASN A 9 -3.39 26.88 -2.41
N MET A 10 -2.96 27.22 -1.20
CA MET A 10 -1.56 27.59 -0.96
C MET A 10 -0.66 26.34 -0.92
N PRO A 11 0.45 26.29 -1.70
CA PRO A 11 1.39 25.18 -1.62
C PRO A 11 1.96 25.02 -0.21
N VAL A 12 2.14 23.77 0.24
CA VAL A 12 2.59 23.43 1.60
C VAL A 12 3.83 24.21 2.01
N LYS A 13 4.87 24.25 1.16
CA LYS A 13 6.11 25.01 1.44
C LYS A 13 5.84 26.49 1.70
N LYS A 14 4.98 27.12 0.89
CA LYS A 14 4.64 28.54 1.05
C LYS A 14 3.87 28.79 2.34
N ALA A 15 2.97 27.88 2.72
CA ALA A 15 2.28 27.95 4.00
C ALA A 15 3.27 27.84 5.18
N LEU A 16 4.22 26.91 5.11
CA LEU A 16 5.28 26.77 6.14
C LEU A 16 6.19 28.00 6.22
N ASP A 17 6.56 28.60 5.08
CA ASP A 17 7.36 29.83 5.05
C ASP A 17 6.62 31.03 5.69
N LEU A 18 5.28 31.07 5.57
CA LEU A 18 4.47 32.07 6.30
C LEU A 18 4.44 31.77 7.80
N ILE A 19 4.34 30.50 8.19
CA ILE A 19 4.36 30.10 9.59
C ILE A 19 5.67 30.48 10.27
N ASP A 20 6.81 30.36 9.57
CA ASP A 20 8.10 30.82 10.12
C ASP A 20 8.13 32.33 10.35
N LYS A 21 7.52 33.12 9.45
CA LYS A 21 7.35 34.57 9.68
C LYS A 21 6.44 34.86 10.88
N VAL A 22 5.37 34.10 11.06
CA VAL A 22 4.47 34.21 12.21
C VAL A 22 5.21 33.89 13.52
N LYS A 23 6.06 32.85 13.53
CA LYS A 23 6.91 32.51 14.68
C LYS A 23 7.92 33.62 14.98
N ALA A 24 8.60 34.16 13.96
CA ALA A 24 9.52 35.28 14.12
C ALA A 24 8.82 36.52 14.71
N GLY A 25 7.57 36.74 14.33
CA GLY A 25 6.71 37.79 14.89
C GLY A 25 6.09 37.48 16.27
N LYS A 26 6.42 36.34 16.89
CA LYS A 26 5.88 35.89 18.19
C LYS A 26 4.35 35.78 18.24
N LYS A 27 3.70 35.47 17.10
CA LYS A 27 2.24 35.31 16.98
C LYS A 27 1.79 33.87 16.71
N PHE A 28 2.70 32.91 16.88
CA PHE A 28 2.44 31.52 16.49
C PHE A 28 1.29 30.88 17.25
N ASP A 29 1.24 31.04 18.57
CA ASP A 29 0.16 30.47 19.38
C ASP A 29 -1.19 31.14 19.10
N GLU A 30 -1.19 32.46 18.83
CA GLU A 30 -2.39 33.20 18.43
C GLU A 30 -2.96 32.65 17.11
N VAL A 31 -2.11 32.48 16.09
CA VAL A 31 -2.51 31.90 14.80
C VAL A 31 -2.96 30.46 14.98
N ARG A 32 -2.24 29.66 15.76
CA ARG A 32 -2.56 28.25 16.00
C ARG A 32 -3.91 28.08 16.70
N ALA A 33 -4.27 28.97 17.62
CA ALA A 33 -5.59 28.99 18.27
C ALA A 33 -6.75 29.31 17.29
N LYS A 34 -6.45 29.88 16.12
CA LYS A 34 -7.42 30.14 15.04
C LYS A 34 -7.44 29.05 13.96
N THR A 35 -6.55 28.07 14.04
CA THR A 35 -6.60 26.88 13.17
C THR A 35 -7.65 25.87 13.67
N VAL A 36 -7.84 24.80 12.91
CA VAL A 36 -8.70 23.64 13.27
C VAL A 36 -8.42 23.07 14.67
N ARG A 37 -7.23 23.32 15.23
CA ARG A 37 -6.86 22.90 16.58
C ARG A 37 -7.60 23.67 17.67
N GLY A 38 -7.83 24.97 17.46
CA GLY A 38 -8.49 25.83 18.45
C GLY A 38 -9.97 26.04 18.18
N VAL A 39 -10.41 25.99 16.92
CA VAL A 39 -11.82 26.21 16.55
C VAL A 39 -12.57 24.95 16.12
N GLY A 40 -11.88 23.80 16.04
CA GLY A 40 -12.42 22.56 15.50
C GLY A 40 -12.36 22.50 13.98
N ALA A 41 -12.49 21.29 13.44
CA ALA A 41 -12.67 21.10 12.00
C ALA A 41 -14.14 21.39 11.64
N GLU A 42 -14.38 22.50 10.94
CA GLU A 42 -15.71 22.80 10.38
C GLU A 42 -15.93 21.91 9.15
N GLY A 43 -17.00 21.11 9.16
CA GLY A 43 -17.27 20.11 8.13
C GLY A 43 -17.26 20.71 6.72
N GLY A 44 -16.38 20.18 5.85
CA GLY A 44 -16.31 20.55 4.42
C GLY A 44 -15.46 21.79 4.08
N LYS A 45 -15.10 22.65 5.03
CA LYS A 45 -14.33 23.88 4.75
C LYS A 45 -12.89 23.61 4.32
N LEU A 46 -12.29 22.55 4.84
CA LEU A 46 -10.93 22.12 4.50
C LEU A 46 -10.83 21.43 3.14
N GLY A 47 -11.98 21.09 2.54
CA GLY A 47 -12.04 20.40 1.26
C GLY A 47 -12.15 18.89 1.35
N LYS A 48 -11.89 18.24 0.21
CA LYS A 48 -12.03 16.79 0.04
C LYS A 48 -10.68 16.08 0.13
N LEU A 49 -10.65 14.96 0.84
CA LEU A 49 -9.49 14.05 0.89
C LEU A 49 -9.74 12.92 -0.09
N LEU A 50 -8.90 12.82 -1.13
CA LEU A 50 -9.04 11.84 -2.19
C LEU A 50 -8.11 10.66 -1.91
N VAL A 51 -8.68 9.46 -1.92
CA VAL A 51 -8.02 8.20 -1.56
C VAL A 51 -8.39 7.14 -2.59
N PRO A 52 -7.52 6.16 -2.89
CA PRO A 52 -7.90 5.06 -3.75
C PRO A 52 -9.07 4.26 -3.14
N GLN A 53 -9.87 3.63 -3.99
CA GLN A 53 -10.90 2.69 -3.57
C GLN A 53 -10.29 1.53 -2.76
N SER A 54 -9.13 1.02 -3.17
CA SER A 54 -8.33 -0.02 -2.50
C SER A 54 -7.59 0.42 -1.22
N ARG A 55 -7.93 1.60 -0.67
CA ARG A 55 -7.31 2.11 0.57
C ARG A 55 -7.55 1.18 1.76
N HIS A 56 -6.63 1.23 2.72
CA HIS A 56 -6.86 0.61 4.01
C HIS A 56 -7.98 1.33 4.80
N TYR A 57 -8.77 0.57 5.58
CA TYR A 57 -9.90 1.10 6.36
C TYR A 57 -9.50 2.20 7.36
N SER A 58 -8.21 2.30 7.72
CA SER A 58 -7.70 3.36 8.60
C SER A 58 -7.97 4.77 8.08
N TRP A 59 -8.15 4.97 6.77
CA TRP A 59 -8.47 6.28 6.21
C TRP A 59 -9.88 6.76 6.57
N ALA A 60 -10.88 5.86 6.51
CA ALA A 60 -12.24 6.15 6.96
C ALA A 60 -12.27 6.44 8.47
N LYS A 61 -11.55 5.62 9.24
CA LYS A 61 -11.40 5.82 10.69
C LYS A 61 -10.66 7.12 11.04
N ALA A 62 -9.64 7.49 10.28
CA ALA A 62 -8.91 8.74 10.49
C ALA A 62 -9.78 9.95 10.17
N ALA A 63 -10.57 9.90 9.08
CA ALA A 63 -11.50 10.96 8.74
C ALA A 63 -12.56 11.19 9.83
N ASP A 64 -13.06 10.10 10.43
CA ASP A 64 -13.94 10.13 11.60
C ASP A 64 -13.26 10.76 12.82
N ILE A 65 -12.14 10.18 13.28
CA ILE A 65 -11.41 10.63 14.49
C ILE A 65 -10.96 12.10 14.38
N LEU A 66 -10.51 12.54 13.20
CA LEU A 66 -10.02 13.91 12.98
C LEU A 66 -11.14 14.93 12.77
N GLY A 67 -12.41 14.52 12.78
CA GLY A 67 -13.55 15.40 12.53
C GLY A 67 -13.64 15.90 11.09
N ILE A 68 -12.96 15.24 10.14
CA ILE A 68 -13.08 15.53 8.70
C ILE A 68 -14.44 15.01 8.20
N GLY A 69 -14.89 13.86 8.71
CA GLY A 69 -16.14 13.20 8.32
C GLY A 69 -16.01 12.41 7.01
N ASN A 70 -16.68 11.25 6.96
CA ASN A 70 -16.57 10.33 5.82
C ASN A 70 -17.14 10.91 4.51
N GLU A 71 -18.06 11.88 4.55
CA GLU A 71 -18.55 12.59 3.36
C GLU A 71 -17.48 13.45 2.65
N ASN A 72 -16.37 13.73 3.35
CA ASN A 72 -15.23 14.45 2.79
C ASN A 72 -14.11 13.50 2.32
N LEU A 73 -14.29 12.18 2.50
CA LEU A 73 -13.37 11.16 2.01
C LEU A 73 -13.88 10.61 0.65
N ILE A 74 -13.20 10.99 -0.43
CA ILE A 74 -13.62 10.67 -1.79
C ILE A 74 -12.81 9.50 -2.31
N SER A 75 -13.50 8.42 -2.66
CA SER A 75 -12.88 7.20 -3.19
C SER A 75 -12.66 7.34 -4.69
N ILE A 76 -11.41 7.17 -5.14
CA ILE A 76 -11.03 7.18 -6.55
C ILE A 76 -10.92 5.74 -7.05
N GLN A 77 -11.57 5.45 -8.17
CA GLN A 77 -11.61 4.11 -8.76
C GLN A 77 -10.21 3.57 -9.08
N VAL A 78 -10.09 2.25 -9.09
CA VAL A 78 -8.87 1.54 -9.49
C VAL A 78 -9.05 0.87 -10.85
N LYS A 79 -7.93 0.67 -11.56
CA LYS A 79 -7.87 -0.06 -12.83
C LYS A 79 -7.86 -1.57 -12.58
N ASP A 80 -7.86 -2.37 -13.64
CA ASP A 80 -7.75 -3.84 -13.61
C ASP A 80 -6.43 -4.35 -13.00
N ASN A 81 -5.41 -3.50 -12.92
CA ASN A 81 -4.17 -3.75 -12.19
C ASN A 81 -4.20 -3.28 -10.73
N PHE A 82 -5.38 -2.90 -10.23
CA PHE A 82 -5.65 -2.49 -8.84
C PHE A 82 -4.94 -1.21 -8.38
N ARG A 83 -4.32 -0.47 -9.31
CA ARG A 83 -3.77 0.87 -9.07
C ARG A 83 -4.85 1.93 -9.29
N MET A 84 -4.76 3.04 -8.57
CA MET A 84 -5.62 4.21 -8.73
C MET A 84 -5.71 4.68 -10.19
N ASP A 85 -6.92 4.97 -10.66
CA ASP A 85 -7.18 5.53 -11.99
C ASP A 85 -6.93 7.04 -11.98
N LEU A 86 -5.85 7.46 -12.64
CA LEU A 86 -5.45 8.86 -12.74
C LEU A 86 -6.42 9.72 -13.56
N LYS A 87 -7.13 9.14 -14.53
CA LYS A 87 -8.14 9.87 -15.29
C LYS A 87 -9.28 10.23 -14.34
N VAL A 88 -9.75 9.28 -13.54
CA VAL A 88 -10.82 9.51 -12.56
C VAL A 88 -10.36 10.48 -11.47
N LEU A 89 -9.12 10.35 -10.98
CA LEU A 89 -8.53 11.32 -10.06
C LEU A 89 -8.58 12.74 -10.63
N LYS A 90 -8.10 12.91 -11.87
CA LYS A 90 -8.04 14.21 -12.53
C LYS A 90 -9.44 14.79 -12.74
N ASP A 91 -10.38 14.02 -13.29
CA ASP A 91 -11.74 14.46 -13.56
C ASP A 91 -12.46 14.85 -12.25
N THR A 92 -12.19 14.13 -11.16
CA THR A 92 -12.72 14.44 -9.82
C THR A 92 -12.17 15.76 -9.29
N ILE A 93 -10.85 15.98 -9.38
CA ILE A 93 -10.21 17.24 -8.97
C ILE A 93 -10.77 18.42 -9.79
N ASP A 94 -10.85 18.29 -11.12
CA ASP A 94 -11.40 19.31 -12.00
C ASP A 94 -12.86 19.65 -11.64
N GLY A 95 -13.66 18.63 -11.30
CA GLY A 95 -15.04 18.80 -10.84
C GLY A 95 -15.15 19.59 -9.52
N PHE A 96 -14.22 19.38 -8.58
CA PHE A 96 -14.18 20.16 -7.34
C PHE A 96 -13.71 21.59 -7.57
N ILE A 97 -12.67 21.79 -8.39
CA ILE A 97 -12.17 23.13 -8.76
C ILE A 97 -13.28 23.97 -9.40
N ALA A 98 -14.06 23.39 -10.33
CA ALA A 98 -15.17 24.07 -10.99
C ALA A 98 -16.24 24.57 -10.00
N LYS A 99 -16.41 23.88 -8.88
CA LYS A 99 -17.35 24.22 -7.81
C LYS A 99 -16.73 25.04 -6.67
N LYS A 100 -15.46 25.46 -6.80
CA LYS A 100 -14.69 26.13 -5.73
C LYS A 100 -14.64 25.32 -4.43
N ILE A 101 -14.57 24.00 -4.55
CA ILE A 101 -14.35 23.09 -3.42
C ILE A 101 -12.86 22.74 -3.38
N PRO A 102 -12.13 23.02 -2.28
CA PRO A 102 -10.71 22.70 -2.22
C PRO A 102 -10.47 21.19 -2.11
N VAL A 103 -9.26 20.79 -2.48
CA VAL A 103 -8.76 19.43 -2.26
C VAL A 103 -7.83 19.47 -1.07
N LEU A 104 -8.25 18.90 0.06
CA LEU A 104 -7.45 18.84 1.28
C LEU A 104 -6.15 18.08 1.01
N GLY A 105 -6.28 16.92 0.36
CA GLY A 105 -5.14 16.13 -0.02
C GLY A 105 -5.49 14.97 -0.93
N VAL A 106 -4.45 14.37 -1.48
CA VAL A 106 -4.50 13.13 -2.26
C VAL A 106 -3.61 12.10 -1.56
N VAL A 107 -4.05 10.85 -1.54
CA VAL A 107 -3.27 9.72 -1.06
C VAL A 107 -2.95 8.81 -2.22
N SER A 108 -1.70 8.35 -2.30
CA SER A 108 -1.32 7.18 -3.11
C SER A 108 -0.92 6.04 -2.19
N VAL A 109 -1.32 4.82 -2.52
CA VAL A 109 -0.96 3.62 -1.75
C VAL A 109 0.18 2.90 -2.45
N VAL A 110 1.23 2.57 -1.70
CA VAL A 110 2.39 1.81 -2.18
C VAL A 110 2.45 0.50 -1.42
N GLY A 111 1.97 -0.55 -2.09
CA GLY A 111 1.68 -1.85 -1.48
C GLY A 111 0.27 -1.88 -0.89
N THR A 112 -0.76 -1.99 -1.74
CA THR A 112 -2.16 -2.17 -1.30
C THR A 112 -2.30 -3.39 -0.41
N THR A 113 -3.32 -3.37 0.45
CA THR A 113 -3.48 -4.37 1.52
C THR A 113 -3.72 -5.76 0.96
N GLU A 114 -4.50 -5.87 -0.12
CA GLU A 114 -4.92 -7.16 -0.66
C GLU A 114 -4.02 -7.63 -1.80
N GLU A 115 -3.66 -6.80 -2.77
CA GLU A 115 -2.94 -7.23 -3.98
C GLU A 115 -1.46 -6.81 -4.00
N GLY A 116 -1.04 -5.95 -3.07
CA GLY A 116 0.32 -5.38 -3.07
C GLY A 116 0.59 -4.45 -4.27
N ALA A 117 -0.45 -3.83 -4.83
CA ALA A 117 -0.34 -2.90 -5.95
C ALA A 117 0.39 -1.62 -5.55
N VAL A 118 1.09 -1.01 -6.51
CA VAL A 118 1.83 0.24 -6.31
C VAL A 118 1.23 1.33 -7.19
N ASP A 119 0.57 2.31 -6.58
CA ASP A 119 0.02 3.44 -7.32
C ASP A 119 1.09 4.22 -8.10
N GLU A 120 0.67 4.88 -9.17
CA GLU A 120 1.51 5.68 -10.05
C GLU A 120 1.88 7.03 -9.39
N VAL A 121 2.63 6.98 -8.29
CA VAL A 121 3.04 8.13 -7.45
C VAL A 121 3.65 9.26 -8.29
N HIS A 122 4.47 8.90 -9.28
CA HIS A 122 5.12 9.85 -10.19
C HIS A 122 4.12 10.66 -11.02
N GLU A 123 3.04 10.05 -11.48
CA GLU A 123 2.01 10.76 -12.23
C GLU A 123 1.12 11.61 -11.31
N VAL A 124 0.86 11.19 -10.07
CA VAL A 124 0.15 12.04 -9.09
C VAL A 124 1.00 13.26 -8.74
N ALA A 125 2.31 13.09 -8.55
CA ALA A 125 3.23 14.20 -8.32
C ALA A 125 3.29 15.16 -9.51
N LYS A 126 3.33 14.62 -10.74
CA LYS A 126 3.25 15.42 -11.97
C LYS A 126 1.93 16.18 -12.07
N LEU A 127 0.81 15.52 -11.81
CA LEU A 127 -0.52 16.13 -11.81
C LEU A 127 -0.60 17.27 -10.78
N ARG A 128 -0.07 17.07 -9.57
CA ARG A 128 0.04 18.12 -8.55
C ARG A 128 0.83 19.32 -9.07
N ALA A 129 2.00 19.10 -9.66
CA ALA A 129 2.83 20.17 -10.20
C ALA A 129 2.13 20.94 -11.34
N GLU A 130 1.32 20.27 -12.16
CA GLU A 130 0.48 20.91 -13.18
C GLU A 130 -0.63 21.77 -12.59
N TYR A 131 -1.28 21.33 -11.52
CA TYR A 131 -2.29 22.11 -10.80
C TYR A 131 -1.69 23.30 -10.05
N GLU A 132 -0.51 23.14 -9.44
CA GLU A 132 0.18 24.23 -8.73
C GLU A 132 0.48 25.40 -9.66
N LYS A 133 0.85 25.14 -10.93
CA LYS A 133 1.01 26.17 -11.97
C LYS A 133 -0.27 26.95 -12.27
N LYS A 134 -1.44 26.34 -12.02
CA LYS A 134 -2.76 26.95 -12.18
C LYS A 134 -3.28 27.58 -10.88
N GLY A 135 -2.45 27.65 -9.83
CA GLY A 135 -2.83 28.20 -8.53
C GLY A 135 -3.72 27.27 -7.70
N ILE A 136 -3.69 25.97 -7.97
CA ILE A 136 -4.39 24.93 -7.22
C ILE A 136 -3.37 24.05 -6.50
N ALA A 137 -3.53 23.83 -5.20
CA ALA A 137 -2.62 22.98 -4.42
C ALA A 137 -3.40 22.01 -3.55
N PHE A 138 -2.79 20.87 -3.26
CA PHE A 138 -3.30 19.88 -2.32
C PHE A 138 -2.15 19.20 -1.60
N TYR A 139 -2.39 18.75 -0.38
CA TYR A 139 -1.43 17.94 0.37
C TYR A 139 -1.26 16.58 -0.30
N TYR A 140 -0.04 16.06 -0.38
CA TYR A 140 0.20 14.73 -0.95
C TYR A 140 0.80 13.78 0.07
N HIS A 141 0.11 12.67 0.33
CA HIS A 141 0.57 11.61 1.22
C HIS A 141 0.80 10.30 0.44
N ILE A 142 1.87 9.59 0.78
CA ILE A 142 2.05 8.20 0.35
C ILE A 142 1.78 7.28 1.54
N ASP A 143 0.76 6.45 1.43
CA ASP A 143 0.56 5.32 2.32
C ASP A 143 1.50 4.19 1.88
N GLY A 144 2.73 4.25 2.38
CA GLY A 144 3.76 3.23 2.19
C GLY A 144 3.86 2.27 3.38
N ALA A 145 2.78 2.09 4.15
CA ALA A 145 2.85 1.30 5.38
C ALA A 145 3.42 -0.10 5.10
N TYR A 146 2.99 -0.74 4.01
CA TYR A 146 3.52 -2.03 3.58
C TYR A 146 4.75 -1.89 2.65
N GLY A 147 4.65 -1.12 1.56
CA GLY A 147 5.70 -1.03 0.54
C GLY A 147 6.86 -0.08 0.84
N GLY A 148 6.83 0.70 1.91
CA GLY A 148 7.83 1.76 2.16
C GLY A 148 9.26 1.26 2.28
N TYR A 149 9.49 0.14 2.96
CA TYR A 149 10.83 -0.49 3.07
C TYR A 149 11.35 -0.97 1.72
N CYS A 150 10.47 -1.27 0.75
CA CYS A 150 10.90 -1.70 -0.58
C CYS A 150 11.73 -0.64 -1.29
N ARG A 151 11.64 0.63 -0.89
CA ARG A 151 12.49 1.68 -1.45
C ARG A 151 13.99 1.39 -1.28
N ALA A 152 14.39 0.59 -0.28
CA ALA A 152 15.77 0.18 -0.06
C ALA A 152 16.41 -0.53 -1.26
N ILE A 153 15.64 -1.31 -2.04
CA ILE A 153 16.19 -2.05 -3.19
C ILE A 153 16.60 -1.13 -4.35
N PHE A 154 16.16 0.13 -4.32
CA PHE A 154 16.49 1.13 -5.34
C PHE A 154 17.70 1.99 -4.96
N LEU A 155 18.23 1.83 -3.74
CA LEU A 155 19.34 2.62 -3.22
C LEU A 155 20.63 1.81 -3.25
N ASP A 156 21.70 2.41 -3.80
CA ASP A 156 23.03 1.81 -3.77
C ASP A 156 23.63 1.80 -2.35
N GLU A 157 24.82 1.24 -2.20
CA GLU A 157 25.58 1.16 -0.94
C GLU A 157 25.89 2.53 -0.31
N ASN A 158 25.74 3.63 -1.05
CA ASN A 158 25.93 5.01 -0.59
C ASN A 158 24.58 5.76 -0.47
N ASP A 159 23.48 5.01 -0.39
CA ASP A 159 22.10 5.49 -0.29
C ASP A 159 21.67 6.39 -1.46
N LYS A 160 22.28 6.22 -2.64
CA LYS A 160 21.89 6.94 -3.87
C LYS A 160 20.86 6.15 -4.65
N PHE A 161 19.80 6.83 -5.07
CA PHE A 161 18.79 6.25 -5.93
C PHE A 161 19.39 5.92 -7.30
N MET A 162 19.37 4.64 -7.66
CA MET A 162 20.00 4.14 -8.88
C MET A 162 19.17 4.41 -10.12
N ASP A 163 19.83 4.56 -11.27
CA ASP A 163 19.19 4.53 -12.58
C ASP A 163 18.51 3.17 -12.84
N HIS A 164 17.38 3.15 -13.56
CA HIS A 164 16.56 1.95 -13.74
C HIS A 164 17.32 0.78 -14.37
N HIS A 165 18.11 1.04 -15.41
CA HIS A 165 18.85 -0.02 -16.11
C HIS A 165 19.98 -0.55 -15.23
N LYS A 166 20.79 0.36 -14.69
CA LYS A 166 21.93 0.03 -13.83
C LYS A 166 21.50 -0.70 -12.56
N MET A 167 20.36 -0.31 -11.99
CA MET A 167 19.79 -0.98 -10.83
C MET A 167 19.48 -2.44 -11.15
N LYS A 168 18.75 -2.73 -12.23
CA LYS A 168 18.41 -4.11 -12.59
C LYS A 168 19.65 -4.97 -12.84
N GLU A 169 20.63 -4.42 -13.57
CA GLU A 169 21.92 -5.09 -13.76
C GLU A 169 22.60 -5.41 -12.43
N LYS A 170 22.66 -4.43 -11.52
CA LYS A 170 23.28 -4.60 -10.20
C LYS A 170 22.53 -5.63 -9.33
N LEU A 171 21.19 -5.61 -9.33
CA LEU A 171 20.38 -6.59 -8.58
C LEU A 171 20.64 -8.03 -9.05
N HIS A 172 20.81 -8.24 -10.37
CA HIS A 172 21.14 -9.55 -10.92
C HIS A 172 22.59 -9.94 -10.63
N GLN A 173 23.54 -9.02 -10.82
CA GLN A 173 24.97 -9.27 -10.58
C GLN A 173 25.26 -9.61 -9.11
N GLU A 174 24.58 -8.96 -8.17
CA GLU A 174 24.75 -9.20 -6.72
C GLU A 174 23.91 -10.37 -6.17
N GLY A 175 23.16 -11.06 -7.03
CA GLY A 175 22.28 -12.15 -6.64
C GLY A 175 21.15 -11.73 -5.70
N ILE A 176 20.71 -10.47 -5.78
CA ILE A 176 19.55 -9.96 -5.04
C ILE A 176 18.26 -10.46 -5.69
N LEU A 177 18.25 -10.50 -7.01
CA LEU A 177 17.21 -11.14 -7.83
C LEU A 177 17.87 -12.10 -8.81
N HIS A 178 17.23 -13.25 -9.05
CA HIS A 178 17.64 -14.14 -10.12
C HIS A 178 17.50 -13.45 -11.50
N LYS A 179 18.41 -13.76 -12.43
CA LYS A 179 18.50 -13.15 -13.78
C LYS A 179 17.20 -13.23 -14.60
N ASP A 180 16.38 -14.24 -14.34
CA ASP A 180 15.11 -14.47 -15.04
C ASP A 180 13.96 -13.61 -14.45
N ILE A 181 14.20 -12.94 -13.31
CA ILE A 181 13.21 -12.08 -12.68
C ILE A 181 13.27 -10.69 -13.29
N ASN A 182 12.25 -10.37 -14.08
CA ASN A 182 12.06 -9.05 -14.68
C ASN A 182 11.22 -8.15 -13.75
N TRP A 183 11.88 -7.63 -12.71
CA TRP A 183 11.33 -6.66 -11.76
C TRP A 183 12.39 -5.57 -11.46
N PRO A 184 12.00 -4.33 -11.15
CA PRO A 184 10.65 -3.76 -11.21
C PRO A 184 10.25 -3.40 -12.64
N THR A 185 8.95 -3.23 -12.86
CA THR A 185 8.43 -2.54 -14.05
C THR A 185 8.85 -1.06 -14.02
N LYS A 186 8.74 -0.37 -15.15
CA LYS A 186 9.11 1.04 -15.23
C LYS A 186 8.21 1.90 -14.33
N GLU A 187 6.92 1.59 -14.28
CA GLU A 187 5.93 2.33 -13.52
C GLU A 187 6.17 2.20 -12.01
N VAL A 188 6.50 0.98 -11.53
CA VAL A 188 6.89 0.74 -10.14
C VAL A 188 8.18 1.48 -9.80
N TYR A 189 9.18 1.44 -10.68
CA TYR A 189 10.43 2.19 -10.49
C TYR A 189 10.18 3.69 -10.36
N GLU A 190 9.44 4.29 -11.29
CA GLU A 190 9.14 5.73 -11.27
C GLU A 190 8.30 6.09 -10.03
N ALA A 191 7.38 5.22 -9.58
CA ALA A 191 6.64 5.44 -8.35
C ALA A 191 7.57 5.56 -7.12
N TYR A 192 8.51 4.64 -6.91
CA TYR A 192 9.47 4.72 -5.80
C TYR A 192 10.44 5.90 -5.92
N LYS A 193 10.80 6.28 -7.16
CA LYS A 193 11.63 7.45 -7.43
C LYS A 193 10.97 8.74 -6.98
N ALA A 194 9.65 8.85 -7.17
CA ALA A 194 8.84 10.02 -6.85
C ALA A 194 8.43 10.15 -5.36
N PHE A 195 8.84 9.24 -4.48
CA PHE A 195 8.59 9.35 -3.02
C PHE A 195 8.93 10.73 -2.42
N PRO A 196 10.08 11.36 -2.77
CA PRO A 196 10.42 12.69 -2.26
C PRO A 196 9.45 13.81 -2.66
N GLU A 197 8.50 13.57 -3.56
CA GLU A 197 7.49 14.56 -3.96
C GLU A 197 6.30 14.63 -3.00
N ALA A 198 6.08 13.60 -2.18
CA ALA A 198 5.04 13.61 -1.15
C ALA A 198 5.42 14.49 0.04
N ASP A 199 4.44 15.13 0.67
CA ASP A 199 4.63 15.95 1.86
C ASP A 199 4.81 15.07 3.12
N SER A 200 4.22 13.86 3.11
CA SER A 200 4.49 12.81 4.11
C SER A 200 4.31 11.40 3.57
N ILE A 201 4.91 10.45 4.29
CA ILE A 201 4.90 9.03 3.94
C ILE A 201 4.67 8.21 5.22
N SER A 202 3.69 7.31 5.22
CA SER A 202 3.56 6.28 6.25
C SER A 202 4.46 5.08 5.92
N ILE A 203 5.09 4.46 6.91
CA ILE A 203 5.94 3.27 6.74
C ILE A 203 5.95 2.44 8.04
N ASP A 204 5.73 1.13 7.95
CA ASP A 204 5.65 0.28 9.13
C ASP A 204 6.86 -0.67 9.27
N PRO A 205 7.74 -0.44 10.27
CA PRO A 205 8.74 -1.42 10.66
C PRO A 205 8.18 -2.81 10.98
N HIS A 206 6.97 -2.91 11.54
CA HIS A 206 6.36 -4.21 11.85
C HIS A 206 5.73 -4.95 10.66
N LYS A 207 5.80 -4.39 9.45
CA LYS A 207 5.40 -5.02 8.19
C LYS A 207 6.65 -5.52 7.46
N MET A 208 7.05 -4.84 6.38
CA MET A 208 8.24 -5.18 5.59
C MET A 208 9.57 -4.79 6.27
N GLY A 209 9.52 -4.18 7.45
CA GLY A 209 10.70 -3.93 8.27
C GLY A 209 11.14 -5.14 9.12
N TYR A 210 10.33 -6.21 9.22
CA TYR A 210 10.63 -7.39 10.03
C TYR A 210 10.91 -7.10 11.52
N VAL A 211 10.38 -5.99 12.04
CA VAL A 211 10.45 -5.64 13.48
C VAL A 211 9.21 -6.20 14.20
N PRO A 212 9.31 -6.67 15.46
CA PRO A 212 8.13 -7.12 16.20
C PRO A 212 7.06 -6.03 16.34
N TYR A 213 5.79 -6.45 16.35
CA TYR A 213 4.70 -5.54 16.69
C TYR A 213 4.87 -4.99 18.12
N ALA A 214 4.49 -3.74 18.41
CA ALA A 214 3.97 -2.72 17.49
C ALA A 214 5.05 -1.67 17.14
N ALA A 215 5.25 -1.41 15.85
CA ALA A 215 6.16 -0.40 15.34
C ALA A 215 5.67 0.16 13.99
N GLY A 216 5.09 1.36 14.02
CA GLY A 216 4.73 2.18 12.85
C GLY A 216 5.54 3.48 12.82
N ALA A 217 5.61 4.13 11.66
CA ALA A 217 6.28 5.42 11.51
C ALA A 217 5.61 6.29 10.42
N VAL A 218 5.81 7.60 10.57
CA VAL A 218 5.48 8.60 9.56
C VAL A 218 6.72 9.46 9.31
N VAL A 219 7.00 9.72 8.04
CA VAL A 219 8.10 10.58 7.59
C VAL A 219 7.50 11.85 7.01
N MET A 220 8.01 13.00 7.43
CA MET A 220 7.62 14.30 6.89
C MET A 220 8.72 14.81 5.97
N LYS A 221 8.37 15.30 4.77
CA LYS A 221 9.33 15.94 3.86
C LYS A 221 9.96 17.18 4.47
N ASP A 222 9.15 17.94 5.21
CA ASP A 222 9.58 19.14 5.92
C ASP A 222 9.24 19.02 7.41
N ARG A 223 10.26 19.10 8.28
CA ARG A 223 10.10 19.01 9.74
C ARG A 223 9.14 20.06 10.29
N ARG A 224 9.04 21.23 9.65
CA ARG A 224 8.17 22.33 10.11
C ARG A 224 6.69 21.96 10.14
N ILE A 225 6.28 20.92 9.41
CA ILE A 225 4.93 20.35 9.48
C ILE A 225 4.61 19.92 10.92
N LEU A 226 5.59 19.35 11.64
CA LEU A 226 5.40 18.87 13.00
C LEU A 226 5.10 20.00 13.99
N ASP A 227 5.57 21.22 13.71
CA ASP A 227 5.31 22.37 14.56
C ASP A 227 3.80 22.70 14.60
N LEU A 228 3.09 22.45 13.50
CA LEU A 228 1.66 22.71 13.38
C LEU A 228 0.83 21.81 14.29
N ILE A 229 1.30 20.58 14.54
CA ILE A 229 0.61 19.62 15.41
C ILE A 229 1.10 19.65 16.85
N SER A 230 2.17 20.39 17.14
CA SER A 230 2.89 20.30 18.40
C SER A 230 2.10 20.80 19.63
N TYR A 231 2.40 20.33 20.84
CA TYR A 231 1.91 20.87 22.12
C TYR A 231 3.05 21.00 23.14
N PHE A 232 3.18 22.17 23.77
CA PHE A 232 4.15 22.43 24.84
C PHE A 232 3.42 22.68 26.17
N ALA A 233 3.82 21.97 27.23
CA ALA A 233 3.21 21.97 28.57
C ALA A 233 4.17 22.49 29.65
N ALA A 234 3.96 23.71 30.15
CA ALA A 234 4.95 24.45 30.95
C ALA A 234 5.56 23.75 32.19
N TYR A 235 4.97 22.68 32.72
CA TYR A 235 5.39 22.01 33.97
C TYR A 235 6.46 20.91 33.80
N VAL A 236 6.94 20.66 32.58
CA VAL A 236 7.98 19.63 32.30
C VAL A 236 9.23 20.24 31.64
N PHE A 237 9.24 21.54 31.31
CA PHE A 237 10.20 22.09 30.35
C PHE A 237 10.99 23.29 30.88
N GLU A 238 12.32 23.14 31.00
CA GLU A 238 13.23 24.27 31.21
C GLU A 238 13.46 25.03 29.89
N LYS A 239 13.36 26.36 29.95
CA LYS A 239 13.77 27.24 28.84
C LYS A 239 15.30 27.20 28.72
N GLY A 240 15.83 26.38 27.82
CA GLY A 240 17.26 26.40 27.45
C GLY A 240 17.90 25.06 27.09
N GLY A 241 17.20 23.93 27.20
CA GLY A 241 17.71 22.59 26.87
C GLY A 241 17.54 22.15 25.40
N ASP A 242 18.38 21.19 24.99
CA ASP A 242 18.56 20.58 23.66
C ASP A 242 17.23 20.16 22.94
N PRO A 243 17.13 20.22 21.59
CA PRO A 243 15.85 20.35 20.87
C PRO A 243 15.09 19.04 20.56
N MET A 244 15.15 18.00 21.41
CA MET A 244 14.50 16.71 21.12
C MET A 244 13.45 16.28 22.16
N LEU A 245 12.46 17.14 22.38
CA LEU A 245 11.22 16.77 23.08
C LEU A 245 10.24 16.08 22.11
N LEU A 246 10.49 14.81 21.77
CA LEU A 246 9.71 14.06 20.78
C LEU A 246 8.20 14.05 21.07
N GLY A 247 7.81 13.90 22.34
CA GLY A 247 6.40 13.80 22.78
C GLY A 247 5.55 15.01 22.40
N SER A 248 6.18 16.19 22.27
CA SER A 248 5.48 17.41 21.87
C SER A 248 5.10 17.44 20.39
N TYR A 249 5.64 16.57 19.54
CA TYR A 249 5.50 16.62 18.07
C TYR A 249 4.75 15.42 17.48
N ILE A 250 4.13 14.59 18.31
CA ILE A 250 3.48 13.34 17.90
C ILE A 250 2.04 13.30 18.42
N LEU A 251 1.24 12.39 17.85
CA LEU A 251 -0.17 12.21 18.24
C LEU A 251 -0.31 11.38 19.52
N GLU A 252 0.54 10.37 19.70
CA GLU A 252 0.55 9.52 20.90
C GLU A 252 1.28 10.19 22.08
N GLY A 253 1.18 9.58 23.27
CA GLY A 253 1.86 10.04 24.49
C GLY A 253 3.08 9.18 24.81
N SER A 254 3.04 8.53 25.97
CA SER A 254 4.08 7.58 26.41
C SER A 254 4.27 6.47 25.37
N LYS A 255 5.54 6.19 25.06
CA LYS A 255 5.94 5.17 24.09
C LYS A 255 7.19 4.43 24.54
N ALA A 256 7.30 3.16 24.21
CA ALA A 256 8.42 2.34 24.66
C ALA A 256 9.72 2.74 23.93
N GLY A 257 10.77 3.08 24.69
CA GLY A 257 12.12 3.24 24.16
C GLY A 257 12.63 1.95 23.50
N ALA A 258 12.18 0.79 23.96
CA ALA A 258 12.47 -0.51 23.38
C ALA A 258 12.00 -0.66 21.93
N THR A 259 10.87 -0.04 21.54
CA THR A 259 10.42 -0.04 20.14
C THR A 259 11.42 0.72 19.25
N ALA A 260 11.89 1.87 19.72
CA ALA A 260 12.92 2.62 19.00
C ALA A 260 14.24 1.84 18.92
N ALA A 261 14.65 1.18 20.00
CA ALA A 261 15.83 0.32 20.03
C ALA A 261 15.72 -0.87 19.06
N ALA A 262 14.55 -1.51 18.95
CA ALA A 262 14.33 -2.62 18.03
C ALA A 262 14.44 -2.17 16.56
N VAL A 263 13.81 -1.05 16.20
CA VAL A 263 13.92 -0.48 14.84
C VAL A 263 15.35 -0.04 14.54
N TRP A 264 15.99 0.65 15.49
CA TRP A 264 17.38 1.09 15.36
C TRP A 264 18.32 -0.11 15.16
N ALA A 265 18.19 -1.15 15.97
CA ALA A 265 19.02 -2.35 15.85
C ALA A 265 18.83 -3.02 14.48
N ALA A 266 17.57 -3.15 14.01
CA ALA A 266 17.29 -3.68 12.69
C ALA A 266 17.96 -2.84 11.58
N HIS A 267 17.86 -1.51 11.63
CA HIS A 267 18.45 -0.62 10.61
C HIS A 267 19.98 -0.59 10.63
N ASN A 268 20.60 -0.79 11.79
CA ASN A 268 22.07 -0.84 11.90
C ASN A 268 22.65 -2.18 11.45
N VAL A 269 21.92 -3.29 11.66
CA VAL A 269 22.34 -4.62 11.22
C VAL A 269 21.99 -4.85 9.74
N ILE A 270 20.88 -4.28 9.29
CA ILE A 270 20.32 -4.43 7.95
C ILE A 270 20.12 -3.02 7.37
N PRO A 271 21.13 -2.47 6.68
CA PRO A 271 21.03 -1.11 6.11
C PRO A 271 19.83 -0.94 5.17
N LEU A 272 19.29 0.28 5.10
CA LEU A 272 18.14 0.65 4.27
C LEU A 272 18.48 0.83 2.78
N ASN A 273 19.33 -0.04 2.23
CA ASN A 273 19.77 -0.04 0.84
C ASN A 273 19.99 -1.49 0.32
N ILE A 274 20.56 -1.66 -0.87
CA ILE A 274 20.82 -2.98 -1.47
C ILE A 274 21.76 -3.89 -0.67
N THR A 275 22.57 -3.34 0.25
CA THR A 275 23.47 -4.15 1.09
C THR A 275 22.73 -4.85 2.24
N GLY A 276 21.57 -4.33 2.65
CA GLY A 276 20.73 -4.86 3.72
C GLY A 276 19.32 -5.21 3.26
N TYR A 277 18.35 -4.32 3.51
CA TYR A 277 16.93 -4.57 3.26
C TYR A 277 16.64 -4.88 1.79
N GLY A 278 17.40 -4.31 0.85
CA GLY A 278 17.26 -4.64 -0.57
C GLY A 278 17.44 -6.13 -0.85
N ARG A 279 18.29 -6.84 -0.09
CA ARG A 279 18.45 -8.30 -0.20
C ARG A 279 17.23 -9.05 0.30
N ILE A 280 16.74 -8.74 1.50
CA ILE A 280 15.60 -9.44 2.11
C ILE A 280 14.34 -9.24 1.27
N ILE A 281 14.13 -7.99 0.84
CA ILE A 281 12.99 -7.60 0.02
C ILE A 281 13.09 -8.19 -1.38
N GLY A 282 14.28 -8.19 -1.98
CA GLY A 282 14.52 -8.85 -3.26
C GLY A 282 14.12 -10.33 -3.23
N ARG A 283 14.46 -11.05 -2.17
CA ARG A 283 14.07 -12.47 -2.01
C ARG A 283 12.57 -12.68 -1.87
N SER A 284 11.90 -11.79 -1.13
CA SER A 284 10.44 -11.78 -0.98
C SER A 284 9.75 -11.55 -2.34
N ILE A 285 10.20 -10.54 -3.10
CA ILE A 285 9.71 -10.24 -4.45
C ILE A 285 9.98 -11.43 -5.38
N GLU A 286 11.18 -11.99 -5.37
CA GLU A 286 11.53 -13.14 -6.22
C GLU A 286 10.61 -14.33 -5.95
N GLY A 287 10.37 -14.67 -4.68
CA GLY A 287 9.43 -15.73 -4.31
C GLY A 287 8.01 -15.48 -4.85
N ALA A 288 7.52 -14.25 -4.74
CA ALA A 288 6.22 -13.86 -5.30
C ALA A 288 6.18 -13.92 -6.83
N GLN A 289 7.20 -13.42 -7.51
CA GLN A 289 7.30 -13.47 -8.97
C GLN A 289 7.33 -14.91 -9.46
N ARG A 290 8.14 -15.78 -8.83
CA ARG A 290 8.17 -17.21 -9.16
C ARG A 290 6.80 -17.85 -8.97
N PHE A 291 6.15 -17.60 -7.83
CA PHE A 291 4.81 -18.14 -7.53
C PHE A 291 3.76 -17.69 -8.54
N TYR A 292 3.72 -16.40 -8.86
CA TYR A 292 2.85 -15.86 -9.90
C TYR A 292 3.09 -16.54 -11.26
N TRP A 293 4.33 -16.66 -11.71
CA TRP A 293 4.63 -17.27 -13.02
C TRP A 293 4.34 -18.76 -13.06
N SER A 294 4.53 -19.48 -11.95
CA SER A 294 4.12 -20.89 -11.84
C SER A 294 2.60 -21.06 -11.92
N LEU A 295 1.84 -20.19 -11.22
CA LEU A 295 0.37 -20.16 -11.36
C LEU A 295 -0.03 -19.88 -12.80
N LYS A 296 0.58 -18.86 -13.42
CA LYS A 296 0.24 -18.45 -14.80
C LYS A 296 0.58 -19.51 -15.85
N ALA A 297 1.65 -20.27 -15.65
CA ALA A 297 2.08 -21.33 -16.56
C ALA A 297 1.39 -22.68 -16.28
N SER A 298 0.65 -22.78 -15.17
CA SER A 298 -0.03 -24.01 -14.75
C SER A 298 -1.02 -24.47 -15.81
N GLN A 299 -0.91 -25.73 -16.22
CA GLN A 299 -1.87 -26.34 -17.14
C GLN A 299 -3.04 -26.93 -16.36
N PRO A 300 -4.25 -27.03 -16.97
CA PRO A 300 -5.36 -27.72 -16.34
C PRO A 300 -4.98 -29.14 -15.91
N PHE A 301 -5.40 -29.53 -14.71
CA PHE A 301 -5.07 -30.81 -14.11
C PHE A 301 -6.33 -31.58 -13.68
N GLU A 302 -6.24 -32.90 -13.65
CA GLU A 302 -7.38 -33.77 -13.33
C GLU A 302 -7.42 -34.17 -11.85
N VAL A 303 -8.61 -34.15 -11.27
CA VAL A 303 -8.94 -34.67 -9.94
C VAL A 303 -10.29 -35.38 -10.01
N ASN A 304 -10.34 -36.66 -9.65
CA ASN A 304 -11.56 -37.49 -9.67
C ASN A 304 -12.35 -37.41 -11.00
N GLY A 305 -11.65 -37.44 -12.14
CA GLY A 305 -12.26 -37.40 -13.47
C GLY A 305 -12.77 -36.03 -13.93
N LYS A 306 -12.53 -34.95 -13.17
CA LYS A 306 -12.83 -33.56 -13.56
C LYS A 306 -11.54 -32.75 -13.69
N LYS A 307 -11.50 -31.84 -14.67
CA LYS A 307 -10.37 -30.92 -14.88
C LYS A 307 -10.57 -29.63 -14.12
N TYR A 308 -9.50 -29.13 -13.50
CA TYR A 308 -9.44 -27.88 -12.78
C TYR A 308 -8.28 -27.04 -13.30
N GLU A 309 -8.42 -25.73 -13.16
CA GLU A 309 -7.42 -24.74 -13.51
C GLU A 309 -7.24 -23.74 -12.37
N VAL A 310 -6.11 -23.04 -12.38
CA VAL A 310 -5.79 -21.99 -11.41
C VAL A 310 -5.22 -20.80 -12.16
N HIS A 311 -5.68 -19.60 -11.83
CA HIS A 311 -5.22 -18.38 -12.47
C HIS A 311 -4.86 -17.33 -11.42
N PRO A 312 -3.71 -16.64 -11.57
CA PRO A 312 -3.39 -15.50 -10.71
C PRO A 312 -4.22 -14.27 -11.10
N LEU A 313 -4.53 -13.42 -10.11
CA LEU A 313 -5.33 -12.20 -10.25
C LEU A 313 -4.69 -11.18 -11.20
N THR A 314 -3.51 -10.70 -10.83
CA THR A 314 -2.74 -9.73 -11.58
C THR A 314 -1.25 -9.99 -11.39
N LYS A 315 -0.41 -9.41 -12.24
CA LYS A 315 1.04 -9.47 -12.06
C LYS A 315 1.40 -8.70 -10.79
N PRO A 316 2.15 -9.29 -9.84
CA PRO A 316 2.48 -8.61 -8.59
C PRO A 316 3.43 -7.45 -8.86
N ASP A 317 3.05 -6.25 -8.41
CA ASP A 317 3.92 -5.08 -8.34
C ASP A 317 4.95 -5.22 -7.22
N PHE A 318 4.60 -5.98 -6.18
CA PHE A 318 5.44 -6.24 -5.03
C PHE A 318 5.51 -7.74 -4.72
N ASN A 319 5.01 -8.18 -3.55
CA ASN A 319 5.21 -9.54 -3.04
C ASN A 319 3.90 -10.23 -2.57
N ILE A 320 2.73 -9.69 -2.93
CA ILE A 320 1.45 -10.34 -2.68
C ILE A 320 0.94 -10.95 -3.99
N VAL A 321 0.48 -12.20 -3.94
CA VAL A 321 -0.04 -12.95 -5.08
C VAL A 321 -1.41 -13.51 -4.74
N ASP A 322 -2.42 -13.03 -5.45
CA ASP A 322 -3.79 -13.52 -5.36
C ASP A 322 -4.11 -14.45 -6.52
N PHE A 323 -4.98 -15.43 -6.28
CA PHE A 323 -5.36 -16.43 -7.27
C PHE A 323 -6.65 -17.13 -6.90
N ALA A 324 -7.27 -17.78 -7.89
CA ALA A 324 -8.44 -18.62 -7.68
C ALA A 324 -8.39 -19.86 -8.57
N PHE A 325 -9.02 -20.93 -8.09
CA PHE A 325 -9.28 -22.16 -8.84
C PHE A 325 -10.65 -22.11 -9.49
N ASN A 326 -10.79 -22.74 -10.66
CA ASN A 326 -12.09 -23.03 -11.25
C ASN A 326 -12.10 -24.44 -11.85
N ALA A 327 -13.28 -25.05 -11.94
CA ALA A 327 -13.45 -26.26 -12.74
C ALA A 327 -13.51 -25.87 -14.22
N VAL A 328 -12.79 -26.58 -15.09
CA VAL A 328 -12.77 -26.28 -16.52
C VAL A 328 -14.19 -26.42 -17.10
N GLY A 329 -14.68 -25.36 -17.72
CA GLY A 329 -16.04 -25.28 -18.27
C GLY A 329 -17.12 -24.85 -17.27
N ASN A 330 -16.78 -24.63 -15.99
CA ASN A 330 -17.70 -23.99 -15.05
C ASN A 330 -17.83 -22.49 -15.37
N THR A 331 -19.07 -22.05 -15.59
CA THR A 331 -19.42 -20.65 -15.86
C THR A 331 -20.22 -20.02 -14.72
N ASP A 332 -20.29 -20.65 -13.54
CA ASP A 332 -21.06 -20.19 -12.39
C ASP A 332 -20.10 -19.63 -11.32
N LEU A 333 -20.18 -18.32 -11.08
CA LEU A 333 -19.27 -17.60 -10.17
C LEU A 333 -19.46 -18.06 -8.72
N ALA A 334 -20.68 -18.34 -8.30
CA ALA A 334 -20.96 -18.79 -6.94
C ALA A 334 -20.35 -20.16 -6.67
N LYS A 335 -20.36 -21.06 -7.66
CA LYS A 335 -19.67 -22.37 -7.55
C LYS A 335 -18.16 -22.24 -7.52
N MET A 336 -17.60 -21.27 -8.25
CA MET A 336 -16.17 -20.99 -8.20
C MET A 336 -15.77 -20.45 -6.82
N ASP A 337 -16.54 -19.50 -6.28
CA ASP A 337 -16.31 -18.94 -4.95
C ASP A 337 -16.44 -20.02 -3.86
N ASP A 338 -17.47 -20.87 -3.91
CA ASP A 338 -17.64 -22.00 -2.99
C ASP A 338 -16.46 -22.98 -3.01
N LEU A 339 -15.88 -23.26 -4.19
CA LEU A 339 -14.66 -24.05 -4.30
C LEU A 339 -13.48 -23.39 -3.59
N ASN A 340 -13.25 -22.10 -3.84
CA ASN A 340 -12.11 -21.37 -3.25
C ASN A 340 -12.28 -21.15 -1.75
N GLU A 341 -13.50 -20.92 -1.28
CA GLU A 341 -13.81 -20.81 0.14
C GLU A 341 -13.51 -22.12 0.88
N LYS A 342 -13.98 -23.27 0.35
CA LYS A 342 -13.67 -24.59 0.92
C LYS A 342 -12.17 -24.90 0.87
N LEU A 343 -11.46 -24.48 -0.18
CA LEU A 343 -10.01 -24.61 -0.26
C LEU A 343 -9.32 -23.78 0.83
N TYR A 344 -9.78 -22.56 1.09
CA TYR A 344 -9.31 -21.74 2.19
C TYR A 344 -9.59 -22.38 3.54
N GLU A 345 -10.80 -22.91 3.77
CA GLU A 345 -11.15 -23.60 5.01
C GLU A 345 -10.19 -24.76 5.28
N LEU A 346 -9.92 -25.60 4.28
CA LEU A 346 -8.94 -26.69 4.35
C LEU A 346 -7.47 -26.21 4.39
N SER A 347 -7.21 -24.91 4.21
CA SER A 347 -5.89 -24.28 4.18
C SER A 347 -5.77 -23.16 5.23
N SER A 348 -6.57 -23.21 6.28
CA SER A 348 -6.54 -22.22 7.35
C SER A 348 -6.67 -22.89 8.71
N TYR A 349 -6.15 -22.23 9.74
CA TYR A 349 -6.27 -22.72 11.11
C TYR A 349 -7.68 -22.56 11.69
N ASN A 350 -8.58 -21.85 11.00
CA ASN A 350 -9.95 -21.66 11.45
C ASN A 350 -10.77 -22.96 11.41
N ALA A 351 -10.28 -23.99 10.70
CA ALA A 351 -11.00 -25.25 10.48
C ALA A 351 -10.37 -26.51 11.13
N GLY A 352 -9.28 -26.39 11.91
CA GLY A 352 -8.64 -27.58 12.51
C GLY A 352 -7.30 -27.36 13.22
N PRO A 353 -6.69 -28.44 13.79
CA PRO A 353 -5.48 -28.37 14.61
C PRO A 353 -4.24 -27.92 13.82
N VAL A 354 -3.38 -27.14 14.49
CA VAL A 354 -2.21 -26.42 13.93
C VAL A 354 -1.24 -27.30 13.14
N TYR A 355 -1.05 -28.56 13.55
CA TYR A 355 -0.08 -29.47 12.91
C TYR A 355 -0.64 -30.28 11.75
N ALA A 356 -1.92 -30.13 11.40
CA ALA A 356 -2.58 -30.93 10.37
C ALA A 356 -2.69 -30.25 8.99
N ASN A 357 -2.25 -29.00 8.87
CA ASN A 357 -2.35 -28.22 7.63
C ASN A 357 -1.02 -28.19 6.87
N ASP A 358 -0.96 -28.88 5.74
CA ASP A 358 0.24 -29.01 4.91
C ASP A 358 0.54 -27.74 4.09
N TRP A 359 -0.45 -26.85 3.92
CA TRP A 359 -0.29 -25.54 3.28
C TRP A 359 -1.36 -24.56 3.80
N ILE A 360 -0.93 -23.33 4.07
CA ILE A 360 -1.75 -22.29 4.72
C ILE A 360 -1.83 -21.06 3.82
N THR A 361 -3.00 -20.45 3.77
CA THR A 361 -3.25 -19.23 3.00
C THR A 361 -4.19 -18.28 3.71
N SER A 362 -4.27 -17.07 3.17
CA SER A 362 -5.32 -16.11 3.49
C SER A 362 -6.35 -16.07 2.37
N LYS A 363 -7.40 -15.31 2.59
CA LYS A 363 -8.45 -15.09 1.60
C LYS A 363 -8.90 -13.64 1.65
N THR A 364 -9.50 -13.18 0.57
CA THR A 364 -10.27 -11.94 0.55
C THR A 364 -11.40 -12.04 -0.47
N SER A 365 -12.31 -11.07 -0.42
CA SER A 365 -13.39 -10.92 -1.39
C SER A 365 -13.24 -9.56 -2.05
N LEU A 366 -13.18 -9.55 -3.38
CA LEU A 366 -13.05 -8.33 -4.17
C LEU A 366 -14.43 -7.95 -4.69
N ASP A 367 -15.11 -7.06 -3.96
CA ASP A 367 -16.47 -6.61 -4.27
C ASP A 367 -16.51 -5.23 -4.97
N THR A 368 -17.65 -4.91 -5.57
CA THR A 368 -17.83 -3.63 -6.29
C THR A 368 -17.80 -2.40 -5.40
N ASP A 369 -18.05 -2.54 -4.10
CA ASP A 369 -18.02 -1.40 -3.17
C ASP A 369 -16.57 -0.99 -2.90
N ALA A 370 -15.67 -1.97 -2.77
CA ALA A 370 -14.25 -1.77 -2.55
C ALA A 370 -13.42 -1.59 -3.84
N TYR A 371 -13.86 -2.14 -4.98
CA TYR A 371 -13.04 -2.21 -6.21
C TYR A 371 -13.74 -1.77 -7.50
N GLY A 372 -15.03 -1.43 -7.45
CA GLY A 372 -15.81 -1.24 -8.68
C GLY A 372 -15.73 -2.48 -9.58
N ASP A 373 -15.56 -2.27 -10.89
CA ASP A 373 -15.47 -3.36 -11.87
C ASP A 373 -14.04 -3.88 -12.12
N ALA A 374 -13.03 -3.43 -11.35
CA ALA A 374 -11.65 -3.86 -11.53
C ALA A 374 -11.47 -5.41 -11.54
N PRO A 375 -12.16 -6.20 -10.68
CA PRO A 375 -12.02 -7.66 -10.68
C PRO A 375 -12.70 -8.36 -11.87
N ALA A 376 -13.55 -7.67 -12.64
CA ALA A 376 -14.32 -8.28 -13.73
C ALA A 376 -13.42 -8.88 -14.83
N SER A 377 -12.25 -8.28 -15.07
CA SER A 377 -11.27 -8.79 -16.04
C SER A 377 -10.70 -10.14 -15.60
N PHE A 378 -10.44 -10.32 -14.30
CA PHE A 378 -9.98 -11.57 -13.72
C PHE A 378 -11.05 -12.66 -13.74
N VAL A 379 -12.28 -12.32 -13.37
CA VAL A 379 -13.44 -13.23 -13.44
C VAL A 379 -13.59 -13.79 -14.87
N LYS A 380 -13.41 -12.94 -15.89
CA LYS A 380 -13.41 -13.36 -17.29
C LYS A 380 -12.27 -14.33 -17.64
N VAL A 381 -11.06 -14.14 -17.09
CA VAL A 381 -9.92 -15.05 -17.30
C VAL A 381 -10.23 -16.46 -16.79
N LEU A 382 -11.03 -16.58 -15.74
CA LEU A 382 -11.48 -17.85 -15.16
C LEU A 382 -12.64 -18.50 -15.92
N GLY A 383 -13.03 -17.98 -17.09
CA GLY A 383 -14.12 -18.53 -17.90
C GLY A 383 -15.53 -18.19 -17.39
N ILE A 384 -15.64 -17.29 -16.42
CA ILE A 384 -16.93 -16.84 -15.90
C ILE A 384 -17.46 -15.67 -16.76
N PRO A 385 -18.71 -15.74 -17.26
CA PRO A 385 -19.28 -14.72 -18.12
C PRO A 385 -19.71 -13.48 -17.32
N LYS A 386 -19.77 -12.32 -17.99
CA LYS A 386 -20.00 -11.01 -17.36
C LYS A 386 -21.32 -10.97 -16.58
N GLU A 387 -22.35 -11.67 -17.05
CA GLU A 387 -23.66 -11.71 -16.41
C GLU A 387 -23.61 -12.27 -14.98
N GLN A 388 -22.65 -13.17 -14.70
CA GLN A 388 -22.44 -13.70 -13.34
C GLN A 388 -21.78 -12.66 -12.44
N TRP A 389 -20.78 -11.93 -12.95
CA TRP A 389 -20.19 -10.80 -12.25
C TRP A 389 -21.23 -9.73 -11.93
N ASP A 390 -22.03 -9.33 -12.93
CA ASP A 390 -23.05 -8.29 -12.77
C ASP A 390 -24.11 -8.67 -11.71
N LYS A 391 -24.36 -9.98 -11.55
CA LYS A 391 -25.28 -10.53 -10.55
C LYS A 391 -24.66 -10.60 -9.15
N GLN A 392 -23.44 -11.11 -9.02
CA GLN A 392 -22.82 -11.41 -7.72
C GLN A 392 -22.01 -10.24 -7.16
N LYS A 393 -21.41 -9.42 -8.02
CA LYS A 393 -20.65 -8.19 -7.70
C LYS A 393 -19.50 -8.38 -6.71
N SER A 394 -19.03 -9.61 -6.58
CA SER A 394 -17.92 -10.00 -5.72
C SER A 394 -17.29 -11.28 -6.26
N VAL A 395 -15.98 -11.41 -6.09
CA VAL A 395 -15.23 -12.64 -6.36
C VAL A 395 -14.35 -12.99 -5.18
N TYR A 396 -14.33 -14.27 -4.81
CA TYR A 396 -13.48 -14.78 -3.75
C TYR A 396 -12.11 -15.18 -4.30
N VAL A 397 -11.04 -14.74 -3.63
CA VAL A 397 -9.66 -15.10 -4.02
C VAL A 397 -8.87 -15.61 -2.81
N LEU A 398 -7.98 -16.57 -3.09
CA LEU A 398 -6.94 -17.00 -2.17
C LEU A 398 -5.76 -16.02 -2.28
N ARG A 399 -5.11 -15.74 -1.15
CA ARG A 399 -4.05 -14.74 -1.05
C ARG A 399 -2.77 -15.29 -0.44
N SER A 400 -1.65 -15.01 -1.09
CA SER A 400 -0.31 -15.32 -0.61
C SER A 400 0.52 -14.05 -0.44
N CYS A 401 0.78 -13.66 0.79
CA CYS A 401 1.69 -12.58 1.15
C CYS A 401 3.10 -13.17 1.37
N VAL A 402 3.96 -13.07 0.37
CA VAL A 402 5.24 -13.80 0.32
C VAL A 402 6.33 -13.04 1.08
N LEU A 403 6.28 -13.08 2.41
CA LEU A 403 7.29 -12.45 3.28
C LEU A 403 8.55 -13.30 3.49
N SER A 404 8.48 -14.59 3.16
CA SER A 404 9.59 -15.52 3.40
C SER A 404 10.76 -15.25 2.45
N PRO A 405 11.99 -14.98 2.96
CA PRO A 405 13.17 -14.80 2.13
C PRO A 405 13.79 -16.14 1.69
N TRP A 406 13.12 -17.27 1.93
CA TRP A 406 13.70 -18.61 1.76
C TRP A 406 13.25 -19.31 0.46
N LEU A 407 12.28 -18.75 -0.27
CA LEU A 407 11.68 -19.35 -1.47
C LEU A 407 12.46 -19.08 -2.78
N ILE A 408 13.79 -18.98 -2.71
CA ILE A 408 14.63 -18.49 -3.82
C ILE A 408 15.57 -19.53 -4.47
N LYS A 409 15.93 -20.61 -3.77
CA LYS A 409 16.76 -21.66 -4.38
C LYS A 409 15.89 -22.49 -5.33
N ASN A 410 16.34 -22.74 -6.56
CA ASN A 410 15.56 -23.49 -7.56
C ASN A 410 15.06 -24.84 -7.02
N THR A 411 15.91 -25.60 -6.32
CA THR A 411 15.51 -26.87 -5.70
C THR A 411 14.42 -26.68 -4.65
N THR A 412 14.57 -25.69 -3.77
CA THR A 412 13.58 -25.35 -2.74
C THR A 412 12.27 -24.83 -3.35
N TYR A 413 12.33 -24.10 -4.46
CA TYR A 413 11.15 -23.54 -5.11
C TYR A 413 10.39 -24.59 -5.94
N GLU A 414 11.08 -25.44 -6.71
CA GLU A 414 10.45 -26.53 -7.46
C GLU A 414 9.74 -27.51 -6.53
N GLU A 415 10.38 -27.86 -5.40
CA GLU A 415 9.79 -28.67 -4.35
C GLU A 415 8.57 -27.96 -3.71
N TYR A 416 8.68 -26.65 -3.43
CA TYR A 416 7.57 -25.85 -2.91
C TYR A 416 6.37 -25.86 -3.85
N TRP A 417 6.58 -25.60 -5.14
CA TRP A 417 5.53 -25.58 -6.16
C TRP A 417 4.89 -26.97 -6.35
N GLY A 418 5.71 -28.02 -6.45
CA GLY A 418 5.23 -29.39 -6.56
C GLY A 418 4.38 -29.80 -5.37
N THR A 419 4.82 -29.44 -4.16
CA THR A 419 4.10 -29.69 -2.91
C THR A 419 2.79 -28.92 -2.85
N PHE A 420 2.79 -27.64 -3.21
CA PHE A 420 1.59 -26.81 -3.31
C PHE A 420 0.53 -27.44 -4.23
N LEU A 421 0.90 -27.78 -5.47
CA LEU A 421 -0.04 -28.37 -6.42
C LEU A 421 -0.56 -29.73 -5.96
N LYS A 422 0.30 -30.56 -5.36
CA LYS A 422 -0.12 -31.85 -4.80
C LYS A 422 -1.18 -31.66 -3.71
N ILE A 423 -0.92 -30.79 -2.74
CA ILE A 423 -1.84 -30.50 -1.63
C ILE A 423 -3.16 -29.95 -2.16
N MET A 424 -3.12 -29.06 -3.15
CA MET A 424 -4.33 -28.50 -3.75
C MET A 424 -5.18 -29.57 -4.45
N LYS A 425 -4.56 -30.48 -5.21
CA LYS A 425 -5.26 -31.61 -5.83
C LYS A 425 -5.93 -32.50 -4.79
N GLU A 426 -5.22 -32.82 -3.71
CA GLU A 426 -5.77 -33.64 -2.61
C GLU A 426 -6.96 -32.95 -1.93
N LYS A 427 -6.87 -31.63 -1.68
CA LYS A 427 -7.96 -30.85 -1.08
C LYS A 427 -9.18 -30.75 -2.01
N ILE A 428 -8.98 -30.48 -3.30
CA ILE A 428 -10.05 -30.54 -4.30
C ILE A 428 -10.70 -31.94 -4.30
N GLY A 429 -9.91 -33.01 -4.23
CA GLY A 429 -10.42 -34.37 -4.15
C GLY A 429 -11.30 -34.61 -2.92
N LYS A 430 -10.92 -34.07 -1.76
CA LYS A 430 -11.73 -34.12 -0.52
C LYS A 430 -13.03 -33.31 -0.62
N ILE A 431 -12.99 -32.15 -1.27
CA ILE A 431 -14.18 -31.30 -1.49
C ILE A 431 -15.19 -32.02 -2.39
N MET A 432 -14.71 -32.73 -3.41
CA MET A 432 -15.56 -33.43 -4.38
C MET A 432 -16.04 -34.82 -3.94
N GLY A 433 -15.37 -35.42 -2.94
CA GLY A 433 -15.74 -36.72 -2.37
C GLY A 433 -16.77 -36.65 -1.24
N LYS A 434 -17.18 -35.43 -0.86
CA LYS A 434 -18.35 -35.13 -0.02
C LYS A 434 -19.48 -34.65 -0.93
#